data_AF-A0A957ZFT1-F1
#
_entry.id   AF-A0A957ZFT1-F1
#
_cell.length_a   1.000
_cell.length_b   1.000
_cell.length_c   1.000
_cell.angle_alpha   90.00
_cell.angle_beta   90.00
_cell.angle_gamma   90.00
#
_symmetry.space_group_name_H-M   'P 1'
#
loop_
_entity.id
_entity.type
_entity.pdbx_description
1 polymer ?
#
loop_
_entity_poly.entity_id
_entity_poly.type
_entity_poly.pdbx_seq_one_letter_code
_entity_poly.pdbx_strand_id
1 'polypeptide(L)'
;ELAGHSFGNLFIATMAAVSGSFESGLAESSRVLAVRGRVLPSTLEQVHLCAEIARRRNSDADDVHNGALDAEEWLLVEGESQIPETGGQIMRVFLKPETPPAYPEAIRAILQADLIVAGPGSFFTSIMPNLLVPGVRDAICASAAPSIYICNITTQPGETDHFTVSDHMLQLRRHAG
;
A
#
# COMPACT_ATOMS: atom_id res chain seq x y z
N GLU A 1 -6.22 25.58 -17.15
CA GLU A 1 -4.92 25.28 -16.51
C GLU A 1 -5.02 23.92 -15.83
N LEU A 2 -4.00 23.06 -16.00
CA LEU A 2 -3.92 21.78 -15.27
C LEU A 2 -3.66 22.09 -13.79
N ALA A 3 -4.71 22.09 -12.97
CA ALA A 3 -4.69 22.44 -11.56
C ALA A 3 -3.90 21.45 -10.68
N GLY A 4 -2.58 21.43 -10.78
CA GLY A 4 -1.71 20.61 -9.91
C GLY A 4 -1.69 19.10 -10.21
N HIS A 5 -2.34 18.65 -11.29
CA HIS A 5 -2.32 17.24 -11.67
C HIS A 5 -0.98 16.85 -12.32
N SER A 6 -0.38 15.76 -11.83
CA SER A 6 0.81 15.16 -12.45
C SER A 6 0.52 14.79 -13.90
N PHE A 7 1.39 15.24 -14.82
CA PHE A 7 1.30 14.88 -16.24
C PHE A 7 1.22 13.37 -16.44
N GLY A 8 1.98 12.58 -15.66
CA GLY A 8 1.96 11.11 -15.76
C GLY A 8 0.57 10.54 -15.48
N ASN A 9 -0.14 11.05 -14.47
CA ASN A 9 -1.47 10.58 -14.12
C ASN A 9 -2.50 10.91 -15.21
N LEU A 10 -2.43 12.13 -15.76
CA LEU A 10 -3.28 12.54 -16.87
C LEU A 10 -2.97 11.76 -18.14
N PHE A 11 -1.70 11.48 -18.40
CA PHE A 11 -1.26 10.68 -19.52
C PHE A 11 -1.83 9.25 -19.42
N ILE A 12 -1.62 8.57 -18.29
CA ILE A 12 -2.14 7.21 -18.08
C ILE A 12 -3.68 7.19 -18.14
N ALA A 13 -4.36 8.15 -17.50
CA ALA A 13 -5.82 8.24 -17.53
C ALA A 13 -6.36 8.46 -18.96
N THR A 14 -5.68 9.31 -19.74
CA THR A 14 -6.04 9.58 -21.14
C THR A 14 -5.79 8.35 -22.00
N MET A 15 -4.66 7.67 -21.83
CA MET A 15 -4.35 6.44 -22.55
C MET A 15 -5.36 5.34 -22.22
N ALA A 16 -5.76 5.19 -20.95
CA ALA A 16 -6.82 4.27 -20.56
C ALA A 16 -8.15 4.59 -21.22
N ALA A 17 -8.54 5.87 -21.30
CA ALA A 17 -9.76 6.31 -21.97
C ALA A 17 -9.73 6.05 -23.48
N VAL A 18 -8.60 6.33 -24.15
CA VAL A 18 -8.44 6.14 -25.60
C VAL A 18 -8.36 4.66 -25.97
N SER A 19 -7.68 3.85 -25.15
CA SER A 19 -7.49 2.41 -25.39
C SER A 19 -8.69 1.57 -24.96
N GLY A 20 -9.71 2.18 -24.33
CA GLY A 20 -10.96 1.51 -23.94
C GLY A 20 -10.87 0.64 -22.68
N SER A 21 -9.68 0.50 -22.08
CA SER A 21 -9.47 -0.18 -20.79
C SER A 21 -8.20 0.31 -20.12
N PHE A 22 -8.14 0.19 -18.79
CA PHE A 22 -6.94 0.54 -18.01
C PHE A 22 -5.73 -0.33 -18.39
N GLU A 23 -5.96 -1.63 -18.60
CA GLU A 23 -4.94 -2.59 -19.04
C GLU A 23 -4.29 -2.17 -20.36
N SER A 24 -5.09 -1.94 -21.39
CA SER A 24 -4.61 -1.52 -22.70
C SER A 24 -3.94 -0.13 -22.63
N GLY A 25 -4.49 0.78 -21.81
CA GLY A 25 -3.91 2.09 -21.57
C GLY A 25 -2.53 2.02 -20.94
N LEU A 26 -2.31 1.12 -19.98
CA LEU A 26 -1.02 0.91 -19.32
C LEU A 26 0.02 0.28 -20.27
N ALA A 27 -0.41 -0.69 -21.09
CA ALA A 27 0.44 -1.30 -22.11
C ALA A 27 0.89 -0.27 -23.17
N GLU A 28 -0.04 0.53 -23.69
CA GLU A 28 0.29 1.57 -24.66
C GLU A 28 1.14 2.69 -24.05
N SER A 29 0.85 3.08 -22.80
CA SER A 29 1.68 4.05 -22.05
C SER A 29 3.11 3.55 -21.92
N SER A 30 3.30 2.28 -21.58
CA SER A 30 4.62 1.64 -21.46
C SER A 30 5.37 1.62 -22.80
N ARG A 31 4.65 1.37 -23.91
CA ARG A 31 5.20 1.39 -25.27
C ARG A 31 5.65 2.79 -25.68
N VAL A 32 4.82 3.82 -25.44
CA VAL A 32 5.13 5.22 -25.77
C VAL A 32 6.34 5.71 -24.95
N LEU A 33 6.44 5.32 -23.69
CA LEU A 33 7.55 5.68 -22.80
C LEU A 33 8.79 4.77 -22.96
N ALA A 34 8.78 3.85 -23.92
CA ALA A 34 9.86 2.91 -24.19
C ALA A 34 10.36 2.15 -22.94
N VAL A 35 9.43 1.75 -22.05
CA VAL A 35 9.73 1.03 -20.81
C VAL A 35 10.36 -0.33 -21.14
N ARG A 36 11.49 -0.64 -20.51
CA ARG A 36 12.10 -1.98 -20.56
C ARG A 36 11.56 -2.82 -19.41
N GLY A 37 10.69 -3.77 -19.73
CA GLY A 37 10.01 -4.62 -18.76
C GLY A 37 8.50 -4.48 -18.85
N ARG A 38 7.79 -4.95 -17.82
CA ARG A 38 6.33 -4.89 -17.74
C ARG A 38 5.91 -4.19 -16.47
N VAL A 39 4.93 -3.29 -16.57
CA VAL A 39 4.24 -2.69 -15.43
C VAL A 39 2.88 -3.33 -15.34
N LEU A 40 2.60 -4.02 -14.23
CA LEU A 40 1.36 -4.76 -14.02
C LEU A 40 0.73 -4.27 -12.72
N PRO A 41 -0.58 -3.94 -12.71
CA PRO A 41 -1.27 -3.61 -11.47
C PRO A 41 -1.47 -4.88 -10.63
N SER A 42 -1.60 -4.73 -9.32
CA SER A 42 -1.97 -5.84 -8.42
C SER A 42 -3.42 -6.28 -8.62
N THR A 43 -4.32 -5.34 -8.90
CA THR A 43 -5.73 -5.55 -9.26
C THR A 43 -6.17 -4.52 -10.30
N LEU A 44 -7.17 -4.87 -11.13
CA LEU A 44 -7.87 -3.93 -12.01
C LEU A 44 -9.11 -3.30 -11.34
N GLU A 45 -9.49 -3.81 -10.17
CA GLU A 45 -10.60 -3.26 -9.40
C GLU A 45 -10.16 -1.97 -8.70
N GLN A 46 -11.06 -0.98 -8.65
CA GLN A 46 -10.83 0.23 -7.88
C GLN A 46 -10.93 -0.09 -6.39
N VAL A 47 -9.84 0.16 -5.66
CA VAL A 47 -9.73 -0.11 -4.23
C VAL A 47 -9.34 1.14 -3.46
N HIS A 48 -9.81 1.22 -2.22
CA HIS A 48 -9.36 2.19 -1.24
C HIS A 48 -8.54 1.48 -0.18
N LEU A 49 -7.41 2.09 0.20
CA LEU A 49 -6.64 1.65 1.36
C LEU A 49 -7.27 2.24 2.62
N CYS A 50 -7.55 1.39 3.60
CA CYS A 50 -8.07 1.77 4.90
C CYS A 50 -7.09 1.40 6.02
N ALA A 51 -7.12 2.15 7.12
CA ALA A 51 -6.32 1.88 8.31
C ALA A 51 -7.13 2.01 9.60
N GLU A 52 -6.89 1.09 10.53
CA GLU A 52 -7.27 1.21 11.95
C GLU A 52 -6.07 1.82 12.70
N ILE A 53 -6.29 2.98 13.32
CA ILE A 53 -5.24 3.76 13.99
C ILE A 53 -5.58 3.93 15.47
N ALA A 54 -4.63 3.61 16.34
CA ALA A 54 -4.72 3.87 17.78
C ALA A 54 -3.94 5.14 18.13
N ARG A 55 -4.61 6.11 18.73
CA ARG A 55 -4.02 7.40 19.14
C ARG A 55 -4.25 7.63 20.62
N ARG A 56 -3.22 8.09 21.34
CA ARG A 56 -3.40 8.58 22.71
C ARG A 56 -4.12 9.93 22.64
N ARG A 57 -5.22 10.05 23.38
CA ARG A 57 -5.87 11.35 23.55
C ARG A 57 -4.94 12.23 24.40
N ASN A 58 -4.47 13.33 23.83
CA ASN A 58 -3.84 14.37 24.65
C ASN A 58 -4.94 14.90 25.57
N SER A 59 -4.83 14.66 26.88
CA SER A 59 -5.50 15.54 27.84
C SER A 59 -4.88 16.92 27.64
N ASP A 60 -5.67 17.90 27.23
CA ASP A 60 -5.23 19.29 27.32
C ASP A 60 -4.72 19.54 28.74
N ALA A 61 -3.62 20.29 28.87
CA ALA A 61 -2.91 20.50 30.13
C ALA A 61 -3.75 21.16 31.25
N ASP A 62 -4.99 21.54 30.96
CA ASP A 62 -5.94 22.14 31.90
C ASP A 62 -6.89 21.13 32.56
N ASP A 63 -6.90 19.85 32.15
CA ASP A 63 -7.84 18.83 32.65
C ASP A 63 -7.25 17.93 33.77
N VAL A 64 -6.35 18.50 34.59
CA VAL A 64 -5.68 17.80 35.71
C VAL A 64 -6.64 17.47 36.88
N HIS A 65 -7.92 17.86 36.80
CA HIS A 65 -8.90 17.65 37.88
C HIS A 65 -9.78 16.39 37.74
N ASN A 66 -9.74 15.68 36.62
CA ASN A 66 -10.39 14.38 36.50
C ASN A 66 -9.33 13.36 36.15
N GLY A 67 -9.12 12.35 36.99
CA GLY A 67 -8.15 11.26 36.81
C GLY A 67 -8.43 10.34 35.63
N ALA A 68 -8.80 10.88 34.47
CA ALA A 68 -8.93 10.20 33.19
C ALA A 68 -7.52 9.96 32.62
N LEU A 69 -6.83 9.01 33.23
CA LEU A 69 -5.62 8.40 32.70
C LEU A 69 -5.94 7.74 31.34
N ASP A 70 -5.14 8.05 30.33
CA ASP A 70 -4.86 7.19 29.17
C ASP A 70 -6.07 6.63 28.39
N ALA A 71 -6.99 7.48 27.94
CA ALA A 71 -8.00 7.04 26.97
C ALA A 71 -7.38 6.91 25.56
N GLU A 72 -7.30 5.67 25.06
CA GLU A 72 -6.96 5.39 23.65
C GLU A 72 -8.16 5.68 22.75
N GLU A 73 -7.94 6.51 21.72
CA GLU A 73 -8.89 6.78 20.66
C GLU A 73 -8.58 5.85 19.46
N TRP A 74 -9.62 5.19 18.96
CA TRP A 74 -9.55 4.35 17.77
C TRP A 74 -10.17 5.08 16.58
N LEU A 75 -9.39 5.24 15.52
CA LEU A 75 -9.78 5.93 14.30
C LEU A 75 -9.78 4.96 13.12
N LEU A 76 -10.83 5.05 12.29
CA LEU A 76 -10.89 4.36 11.02
C LEU A 76 -10.69 5.39 9.90
N VAL A 77 -9.64 5.22 9.12
CA VAL A 77 -9.27 6.14 8.04
C VAL A 77 -9.39 5.42 6.70
N GLU A 78 -10.01 6.08 5.71
CA GLU A 78 -10.15 5.59 4.34
C GLU A 78 -9.45 6.57 3.39
N GLY A 79 -8.45 6.07 2.65
CA GLY A 79 -7.66 6.83 1.69
C GLY A 79 -6.17 6.85 2.05
N GLU A 80 -5.33 6.39 1.11
CA GLU A 80 -3.89 6.25 1.26
C GLU A 80 -3.21 7.53 1.77
N SER A 81 -3.52 8.69 1.19
CA SER A 81 -2.90 9.97 1.54
C SER A 81 -3.25 10.47 2.94
N GLN A 82 -4.41 10.07 3.49
CA GLN A 82 -4.87 10.51 4.81
C GLN A 82 -4.28 9.68 5.96
N ILE A 83 -3.83 8.46 5.66
CA ILE A 83 -3.33 7.52 6.68
C ILE A 83 -2.11 8.08 7.42
N PRO A 84 -1.03 8.55 6.75
CA PRO A 84 0.13 9.11 7.44
C PRO A 84 -0.18 10.44 8.15
N GLU A 85 -1.12 11.23 7.63
CA GLU A 85 -1.47 12.55 8.18
C GLU A 85 -2.30 12.47 9.47
N THR A 86 -3.00 11.36 9.70
CA THR A 86 -3.88 11.18 10.87
C THR A 86 -3.08 11.15 12.18
N GLY A 87 -1.87 10.61 12.14
CA GLY A 87 -1.01 10.41 13.31
C GLY A 87 -1.53 9.36 14.28
N GLY A 88 -0.63 8.84 15.12
CA GLY A 88 -0.90 7.68 15.97
C GLY A 88 -0.28 6.40 15.40
N GLN A 89 -0.57 5.27 16.03
CA GLN A 89 -0.02 3.97 15.63
C GLN A 89 -0.98 3.27 14.68
N ILE A 90 -0.51 2.94 13.48
CA ILE A 90 -1.24 2.08 12.55
C ILE A 90 -1.25 0.66 13.12
N MET A 91 -2.45 0.19 13.47
CA MET A 91 -2.66 -1.14 14.06
C MET A 91 -2.90 -2.18 12.98
N ARG A 92 -3.64 -1.79 11.94
CA ARG A 92 -3.97 -2.65 10.80
C ARG A 92 -4.25 -1.82 9.55
N VAL A 93 -3.85 -2.34 8.39
CA VAL A 93 -4.32 -1.86 7.07
C VAL A 93 -5.11 -2.94 6.34
N PHE A 94 -6.07 -2.52 5.52
CA PHE A 94 -6.89 -3.40 4.71
C PHE A 94 -7.41 -2.67 3.45
N LEU A 95 -7.87 -3.42 2.46
CA LEU A 95 -8.46 -2.86 1.24
C LEU A 95 -9.97 -2.80 1.34
N LYS A 96 -10.59 -1.86 0.61
CA LYS A 96 -12.03 -1.79 0.40
C LYS A 96 -12.30 -1.65 -1.11
N PRO A 97 -12.94 -2.64 -1.76
CA PRO A 97 -13.42 -3.92 -1.20
C PRO A 97 -12.28 -4.81 -0.67
N GLU A 98 -12.60 -5.71 0.27
CA GLU A 98 -11.61 -6.47 1.06
C GLU A 98 -10.85 -7.55 0.27
N THR A 99 -11.46 -8.09 -0.78
CA THR A 99 -10.91 -9.24 -1.52
C THR A 99 -10.88 -8.97 -3.02
N PRO A 100 -10.17 -7.90 -3.46
CA PRO A 100 -10.13 -7.57 -4.87
C PRO A 100 -9.43 -8.70 -5.66
N PRO A 101 -9.89 -9.01 -6.88
CA PRO A 101 -9.29 -10.05 -7.68
C PRO A 101 -7.89 -9.62 -8.12
N ALA A 102 -6.92 -10.51 -8.00
CA ALA A 102 -5.59 -10.22 -8.50
C ALA A 102 -5.58 -10.19 -10.04
N TYR A 103 -4.76 -9.31 -10.62
CA TYR A 103 -4.59 -9.26 -12.07
C TYR A 103 -3.87 -10.53 -12.56
N PRO A 104 -4.46 -11.34 -13.45
CA PRO A 104 -3.92 -12.65 -13.82
C PRO A 104 -2.49 -12.62 -14.36
N GLU A 105 -2.10 -11.54 -15.05
CA GLU A 105 -0.73 -11.42 -15.55
C GLU A 105 0.29 -11.18 -14.44
N ALA A 106 -0.08 -10.45 -13.38
CA ALA A 106 0.77 -10.27 -12.22
C ALA A 106 1.02 -11.62 -11.53
N ILE A 107 -0.03 -12.44 -11.39
CA ILE A 107 0.08 -13.81 -10.85
C ILE A 107 1.01 -14.66 -11.69
N ARG A 108 0.86 -14.66 -13.02
CA ARG A 108 1.77 -15.40 -13.91
C ARG A 108 3.22 -14.94 -13.75
N ALA A 109 3.46 -13.63 -13.66
CA ALA A 109 4.80 -13.09 -13.48
C ALA A 109 5.43 -13.50 -12.14
N ILE A 110 4.66 -13.48 -11.05
CA ILE A 110 5.12 -13.90 -9.72
C ILE A 110 5.48 -15.40 -9.70
N LEU A 111 4.64 -16.26 -10.29
CA LEU A 111 4.87 -17.70 -10.31
C LEU A 111 6.03 -18.12 -11.23
N GLN A 112 6.37 -17.28 -12.22
CA GLN A 112 7.49 -17.51 -13.15
C GLN A 112 8.78 -16.79 -12.75
N ALA A 113 8.76 -16.03 -11.65
CA ALA A 113 9.91 -15.24 -11.23
C ALA A 113 11.06 -16.14 -10.79
N ASP A 114 12.29 -15.74 -11.11
CA ASP A 114 13.50 -16.31 -10.51
C ASP A 114 13.86 -15.66 -9.17
N LEU A 115 13.30 -14.47 -8.90
CA LEU A 115 13.48 -13.68 -7.69
C LEU A 115 12.28 -12.74 -7.49
N ILE A 116 11.77 -12.64 -6.27
CA ILE A 116 10.73 -11.68 -5.89
C ILE A 116 11.34 -10.65 -4.95
N VAL A 117 11.16 -9.36 -5.24
CA VAL A 117 11.64 -8.25 -4.42
C VAL A 117 10.48 -7.36 -4.02
N ALA A 118 10.32 -7.13 -2.72
CA ALA A 118 9.35 -6.19 -2.16
C ALA A 118 10.09 -4.99 -1.55
N GLY A 119 9.75 -3.78 -2.01
CA GLY A 119 10.37 -2.54 -1.56
C GLY A 119 11.63 -2.13 -2.35
N PRO A 120 12.29 -1.03 -1.94
CA PRO A 120 11.91 -0.17 -0.83
C PRO A 120 10.63 0.64 -1.13
N GLY A 121 10.03 1.20 -0.10
CA GLY A 121 8.80 1.99 -0.25
C GLY A 121 8.06 2.12 1.08
N SER A 122 7.12 3.05 1.14
CA SER A 122 6.27 3.24 2.32
C SER A 122 5.62 1.90 2.69
N PHE A 123 5.79 1.51 3.95
CA PHE A 123 5.47 0.12 4.34
C PHE A 123 3.97 -0.13 4.24
N PHE A 124 3.16 0.71 4.89
CA PHE A 124 1.72 0.53 4.97
C PHE A 124 0.99 1.01 3.72
N THR A 125 1.54 2.01 3.02
CA THR A 125 0.87 2.68 1.89
C THR A 125 1.39 2.29 0.50
N SER A 126 2.54 1.61 0.39
CA SER A 126 3.07 1.15 -0.93
C SER A 126 3.30 -0.35 -1.00
N ILE A 127 3.89 -0.96 0.03
CA ILE A 127 4.23 -2.39 0.00
C ILE A 127 3.02 -3.23 0.42
N MET A 128 2.47 -2.95 1.60
CA MET A 128 1.33 -3.69 2.13
C MET A 128 0.12 -3.74 1.21
N PRO A 129 -0.31 -2.66 0.51
CA PRO A 129 -1.51 -2.70 -0.33
C PRO A 129 -1.43 -3.73 -1.45
N ASN A 130 -0.24 -4.00 -1.99
CA ASN A 130 -0.05 -5.06 -2.99
C ASN A 130 -0.20 -6.46 -2.39
N LEU A 131 0.28 -6.66 -1.16
CA LEU A 131 0.18 -7.93 -0.43
C LEU A 131 -1.22 -8.18 0.15
N LEU A 132 -2.03 -7.13 0.31
CA LEU A 132 -3.42 -7.25 0.74
C LEU A 132 -4.35 -7.78 -0.36
N VAL A 133 -3.90 -7.80 -1.63
CA VAL A 133 -4.62 -8.49 -2.71
C VAL A 133 -4.40 -10.00 -2.56
N PRO A 134 -5.43 -10.81 -2.21
CA PRO A 134 -5.22 -12.19 -1.79
C PRO A 134 -4.47 -13.04 -2.80
N GLY A 135 -4.82 -12.93 -4.09
CA GLY A 135 -4.14 -13.69 -5.14
C GLY A 135 -2.65 -13.36 -5.28
N VAL A 136 -2.25 -12.10 -5.05
CA VAL A 136 -0.83 -11.70 -5.10
C VAL A 136 -0.06 -12.35 -3.97
N ARG A 137 -0.57 -12.25 -2.74
CA ARG A 137 0.01 -12.94 -1.56
C ARG A 137 0.12 -14.44 -1.81
N ASP A 138 -0.97 -15.07 -2.22
CA ASP A 138 -1.02 -16.52 -2.41
C ASP A 138 -0.04 -16.98 -3.48
N ALA A 139 0.15 -16.20 -4.56
CA ALA A 139 1.13 -16.48 -5.60
C ALA A 139 2.58 -16.34 -5.11
N ILE A 140 2.87 -15.35 -4.25
CA ILE A 140 4.20 -15.21 -3.65
C ILE A 140 4.48 -16.41 -2.75
N CYS A 141 3.53 -16.82 -1.91
CA CYS A 141 3.67 -18.00 -1.05
C CYS A 141 3.81 -19.32 -1.83
N ALA A 142 3.18 -19.42 -3.00
CA ALA A 142 3.26 -20.60 -3.86
C ALA A 142 4.52 -20.62 -4.76
N SER A 143 5.20 -19.49 -4.94
CA SER A 143 6.38 -19.38 -5.80
C SER A 143 7.59 -20.08 -5.17
N ALA A 144 8.39 -20.73 -6.01
CA ALA A 144 9.68 -21.29 -5.60
C ALA A 144 10.81 -20.24 -5.56
N ALA A 145 10.52 -19.03 -6.04
CA ALA A 145 11.49 -17.94 -6.10
C ALA A 145 11.89 -17.48 -4.69
N PRO A 146 13.18 -17.21 -4.42
CA PRO A 146 13.56 -16.48 -3.22
C PRO A 146 12.83 -15.14 -3.17
N SER A 147 12.31 -14.79 -1.99
CA SER A 147 11.62 -13.52 -1.74
C SER A 147 12.48 -12.64 -0.82
N ILE A 148 12.76 -11.42 -1.28
CA ILE A 148 13.57 -10.43 -0.57
C ILE A 148 12.69 -9.24 -0.21
N TYR A 149 12.65 -8.89 1.07
CA TYR A 149 12.12 -7.60 1.51
C TYR A 149 13.26 -6.60 1.73
N ILE A 150 13.20 -5.47 1.01
CA ILE A 150 14.13 -4.36 1.18
C ILE A 150 13.51 -3.38 2.19
N CYS A 151 13.97 -3.46 3.44
CA CYS A 151 13.53 -2.58 4.51
C CYS A 151 13.98 -1.14 4.28
N ASN A 152 13.16 -0.17 4.68
CA ASN A 152 13.50 1.24 4.61
C ASN A 152 14.70 1.56 5.52
N ILE A 153 15.53 2.53 5.09
CA ILE A 153 16.71 2.98 5.84
C ILE A 153 16.30 3.81 7.07
N THR A 154 15.20 4.55 6.94
CA THR A 154 14.65 5.41 8.00
C THR A 154 13.19 5.06 8.25
N THR A 155 12.73 5.36 9.46
CA THR A 155 11.30 5.38 9.76
C THR A 155 10.61 6.46 8.94
N GLN A 156 9.30 6.30 8.75
CA GLN A 156 8.46 7.27 8.06
C GLN A 156 7.42 7.83 9.04
N PRO A 157 7.38 9.17 9.23
CA PRO A 157 6.41 9.80 10.11
C PRO A 157 4.97 9.41 9.78
N GLY A 158 4.20 9.04 10.79
CA GLY A 158 2.80 8.63 10.66
C GLY A 158 2.59 7.21 10.12
N GLU A 159 3.65 6.50 9.71
CA GLU A 159 3.55 5.12 9.26
C GLU A 159 4.36 4.16 10.13
N THR A 160 5.66 4.38 10.23
CA THR A 160 6.61 3.43 10.84
C THR A 160 7.44 4.08 11.94
N ASP A 161 6.85 5.04 12.66
CA ASP A 161 7.49 5.68 13.80
C ASP A 161 8.01 4.64 14.81
N HIS A 162 9.29 4.76 15.15
CA HIS A 162 10.01 3.86 16.05
C HIS A 162 10.12 2.39 15.60
N PHE A 163 9.78 2.06 14.34
CA PHE A 163 9.93 0.69 13.87
C PHE A 163 11.39 0.27 13.77
N THR A 164 11.68 -0.89 14.32
CA THR A 164 12.86 -1.69 14.00
C THR A 164 12.59 -2.56 12.77
N VAL A 165 13.63 -3.15 12.19
CA VAL A 165 13.47 -4.15 11.11
C VAL A 165 12.59 -5.33 11.57
N SER A 166 12.70 -5.74 12.83
CA SER A 166 11.83 -6.78 13.41
C SER A 166 10.35 -6.37 13.46
N ASP A 167 10.06 -5.09 13.68
CA ASP A 167 8.67 -4.60 13.69
C ASP A 167 8.07 -4.66 12.27
N HIS A 168 8.84 -4.30 11.25
CA HIS A 168 8.45 -4.50 9.85
C HIS A 168 8.13 -5.98 9.56
N MET A 169 8.98 -6.91 10.01
CA MET A 169 8.76 -8.36 9.81
C MET A 169 7.56 -8.88 10.57
N LEU A 170 7.33 -8.40 11.79
CA LEU A 170 6.16 -8.76 12.58
C LEU A 170 4.87 -8.29 11.88
N GLN A 171 4.86 -7.05 11.38
CA GLN A 171 3.70 -6.51 10.69
C GLN A 171 3.45 -7.20 9.35
N LEU A 172 4.50 -7.54 8.61
CA LEU A 172 4.39 -8.28 7.35
C LEU A 172 3.73 -9.64 7.59
N ARG A 173 4.17 -10.40 8.60
CA ARG A 173 3.54 -11.68 8.98
C ARG A 173 2.08 -11.50 9.42
N ARG A 174 1.78 -10.49 10.24
CA ARG A 174 0.41 -10.23 10.72
C ARG A 174 -0.59 -9.97 9.58
N HIS A 175 -0.14 -9.31 8.52
CA HIS A 175 -1.03 -8.90 7.43
C HIS A 175 -1.00 -9.84 6.23
N ALA A 176 0.15 -10.48 5.96
CA ALA A 176 0.38 -11.27 4.75
C ALA A 176 0.74 -12.75 5.00
N GLY A 177 0.82 -13.21 6.26
CA GLY A 177 1.13 -14.60 6.64
C GLY A 177 2.58 -14.80 7.04
#